data_AF-A0AAP3CNX5-F1
#
_entry.id   AF-A0AAP3CNX5-F1
#
_cell.length_a   1.000
_cell.length_b   1.000
_cell.length_c   1.000
_cell.angle_alpha   90.00
_cell.angle_beta   90.00
_cell.angle_gamma   90.00
#
_symmetry.space_group_name_H-M   'P 1'
#
loop_
_entity.id
_entity.type
_entity.pdbx_description
1 polymer ?
#
loop_
_entity_poly.entity_id
_entity_poly.type
_entity_poly.pdbx_seq_one_letter_code
_entity_poly.pdbx_strand_id
1 'polypeptide(L)' 'MRPLQISAETAQKLAESLNLPLEQIMHMPQHILLAKMAELQKEDKS' A
#
# COMPACT_ATOMS: atom_id res chain seq x y z
N MET A 1 19.49 -1.93 6.01
CA MET A 1 18.04 -1.85 5.76
C MET A 1 17.84 -1.34 4.35
N ARG A 2 17.50 -2.21 3.38
CA ARG A 2 17.27 -1.72 2.00
C ARG A 2 16.01 -0.85 2.02
N PRO A 3 16.08 0.44 1.63
CA PRO A 3 14.89 1.26 1.53
C PRO A 3 13.95 0.59 0.55
N LEU A 4 12.67 0.51 0.91
CA LEU A 4 11.67 -0.03 0.02
C LEU A 4 11.61 0.87 -1.22
N GLN A 5 12.07 0.35 -2.35
CA GLN A 5 12.08 1.03 -3.64
C GLN A 5 10.69 0.96 -4.27
N ILE A 6 9.66 1.41 -3.54
CA ILE A 6 8.38 1.70 -4.18
C ILE A 6 8.54 3.04 -4.89
N SER A 7 8.41 3.03 -6.21
CA SER A 7 8.42 4.26 -7.01
C SER A 7 7.28 5.17 -6.53
N ALA A 8 7.48 6.48 -6.59
CA ALA A 8 6.45 7.46 -6.19
C ALA A 8 5.12 7.22 -6.93
N GLU A 9 5.19 6.78 -8.19
CA GLU A 9 4.02 6.40 -8.99
C GLU A 9 3.26 5.20 -8.40
N THR A 10 3.98 4.17 -7.95
CA THR A 10 3.38 2.99 -7.31
C THR A 10 2.78 3.36 -5.95
N ALA A 11 3.47 4.19 -5.18
CA ALA A 11 2.98 4.67 -3.90
C ALA A 11 1.68 5.49 -4.05
N GLN A 12 1.59 6.31 -5.10
CA GLN A 12 0.40 7.12 -5.41
C GLN A 12 -0.80 6.25 -5.82
N LYS A 13 -0.59 5.26 -6.71
CA LYS A 13 -1.63 4.29 -7.09
C LYS A 13 -2.11 3.45 -5.90
N LEU A 14 -1.20 3.06 -5.01
CA LEU A 14 -1.52 2.33 -3.79
C LEU A 14 -2.29 3.20 -2.79
N ALA A 15 -1.89 4.46 -2.61
CA ALA A 15 -2.58 5.43 -1.77
C ALA A 15 -4.05 5.60 -2.22
N GLU A 16 -4.29 5.74 -3.52
CA GLU A 16 -5.63 5.87 -4.10
C GLU A 16 -6.45 4.59 -3.91
N SER A 17 -5.86 3.42 -4.21
CA SER A 17 -6.55 2.12 -4.12
C SER A 17 -6.89 1.73 -2.67
N LEU A 18 -6.03 2.11 -1.72
CA LEU A 18 -6.21 1.83 -0.29
C LEU A 18 -6.96 2.95 0.44
N ASN A 19 -7.26 4.05 -0.25
CA ASN A 19 -7.80 5.29 0.33
C ASN A 19 -6.96 5.79 1.54
N LEU A 20 -5.63 5.71 1.42
CA LEU A 20 -4.67 6.09 2.46
C LEU A 20 -3.80 7.26 2.00
N PRO A 21 -3.29 8.09 2.91
CA PRO A 21 -2.41 9.19 2.56
C PRO A 21 -1.07 8.70 2.02
N LEU A 22 -0.55 9.39 1.00
CA LEU A 22 0.71 9.07 0.33
C LEU A 22 1.91 9.06 1.29
N GLU A 23 1.96 10.01 2.24
CA GLU A 23 2.98 10.05 3.30
C GLU A 23 3.00 8.75 4.09
N GLN A 24 1.83 8.23 4.46
CA GLN A 24 1.73 6.98 5.19
C GLN A 24 2.19 5.79 4.35
N ILE A 25 1.90 5.76 3.04
CA ILE A 25 2.40 4.71 2.11
C ILE A 25 3.92 4.77 1.97
N MET A 26 4.52 5.96 1.87
CA MET A 26 5.97 6.16 1.73
C MET A 26 6.74 5.76 3.00
N HIS A 27 6.13 5.93 4.17
CA HIS A 27 6.69 5.49 5.45
C HIS A 27 6.29 4.06 5.83
N MET A 28 5.41 3.41 5.05
CA MET A 28 4.89 2.10 5.37
C MET A 28 5.89 0.99 5.07
N PRO A 29 6.04 0.00 5.95
CA PRO A 29 6.75 -1.21 5.61
C PRO A 29 5.93 -2.10 4.67
N GLN A 30 6.62 -2.79 3.75
CA GLN A 30 6.02 -3.57 2.65
C GLN A 30 5.05 -4.65 3.09
N HIS A 31 5.29 -5.29 4.24
CA HIS A 31 4.41 -6.34 4.75
C HIS A 31 3.02 -5.80 5.14
N ILE A 32 2.91 -4.52 5.54
CA ILE A 32 1.61 -3.90 5.86
C ILE A 32 0.84 -3.60 4.57
N LEU A 33 1.51 -3.15 3.51
CA LEU A 33 0.89 -2.96 2.20
C LEU A 33 0.29 -4.28 1.68
N LEU A 34 1.04 -5.39 1.81
CA LEU A 34 0.57 -6.73 1.45
C LEU A 34 -0.63 -7.17 2.30
N ALA A 35 -0.60 -6.90 3.61
CA ALA A 35 -1.73 -7.21 4.49
C ALA A 35 -2.99 -6.45 4.08
N LYS A 36 -2.88 -5.14 3.80
CA LYS A 36 -4.05 -4.35 3.38
C LYS A 36 -4.57 -4.72 1.99
N MET A 37 -3.69 -5.08 1.06
CA MET A 37 -4.12 -5.64 -0.24
C MET A 37 -4.88 -6.95 -0.07
N ALA A 38 -4.45 -7.81 0.87
CA ALA A 38 -5.16 -9.04 1.17
C ALA A 38 -6.51 -8.79 1.87
N GLU A 39 -6.63 -7.73 2.68
CA GLU A 39 -7.91 -7.31 3.28
C GLU A 39 -8.87 -6.78 2.20
N LEU A 40 -8.41 -5.91 1.30
CA LEU A 40 -9.20 -5.44 0.16
C LEU A 40 -9.73 -6.59 -0.70
N GLN A 41 -8.88 -7.56 -1.03
CA GLN A 41 -9.30 -8.73 -1.82
C GLN A 41 -10.31 -9.64 -1.09
N LYS A 42 -10.34 -9.62 0.24
CA LYS A 42 -11.34 -10.35 1.02
C LYS A 42 -12.67 -9.61 1.05
N GLU A 43 -12.64 -8.28 1.18
CA GLU A 43 -13.85 -7.44 1.15
C GLU A 43 -14.55 -7.46 -0.22
N ASP A 44 -13.80 -7.49 -1.33
CA ASP A 44 -14.36 -7.57 -2.69
C ASP A 44 -15.02 -8.92 -3.03
N LYS A 45 -14.80 -9.97 -2.22
CA LYS A 45 -15.23 -11.34 -2.52
C LYS A 45 -16.48 -11.79 -1.78
N SER A 46 -17.19 -10.88 -1.12
CA SER A 46 -18.32 -11.19 -0.25
C SER A 46 -19.67 -10.73 -0.78
#